data_AF-A0A2R6RDG0-F1
#
_entry.id   AF-A0A2R6RDG0-F1
#
_cell.length_a   1.000
_cell.length_b   1.000
_cell.length_c   1.000
_cell.angle_alpha   90.00
_cell.angle_beta   90.00
_cell.angle_gamma   90.00
#
_symmetry.space_group_name_H-M   'P 1'
#
loop_
_entity.id
_entity.type
_entity.pdbx_description
1 polymer ?
#
loop_
_entity_poly.entity_id
_entity_poly.type
_entity_poly.pdbx_seq_one_letter_code
_entity_poly.pdbx_strand_id
1 'polypeptide(L)'
;MASRVSVSVFVIISSILILFRVSASAEEAEHVLTLDQSNFTETVSKHNFIVVEFYAPWCGHCKHLAPEYEKAASVLSRHDPPVVLAKVDANDEANRELATKFEVQGFPTIKIFRNGGKSVHEYKGPREVDGIVAYLKKETGPASAEIKSLEDVKSLIDESKVFIVGVFPEFSGEEFGNFTVLAEKLRPDYEFGHTLDAKLLPRGESSVNRPTIRLLKPFDELVVDFQDFQVAAMEKFVEAASVPIVTHFTKDPSNQPFIMKFFNSPNAKVMLIVNFSGENPDPFKEKFKDIATAYQGKGISFLLGDLEATKNILQYYGLKDDQTPLIYIQQNDDQKYIKTNLEADHIATWFKEYMEGKLKPYIKSEPIPEVNNEPFKVVVADSLRDMVFNSRKNVLLEFYAPWCGHCKKLAPTLDEVAVSFENDPDVVIAKLDATANDFPNDTFDVRGFPTMYFKSASGNIVQYEGDRSKEDIIDFIQKNRDKTGVSSSVESAPAKDEL
;
A
#
# COMPACT_ATOMS: atom_id res chain seq x y z
N MET A 1 -58.30 69.81 -69.46
CA MET A 1 -56.83 69.66 -69.49
C MET A 1 -56.52 68.21 -69.21
N ALA A 2 -56.28 67.44 -70.27
CA ALA A 2 -55.88 66.05 -70.23
C ALA A 2 -54.42 66.01 -70.70
N SER A 3 -53.52 65.38 -69.95
CA SER A 3 -52.11 65.25 -70.34
C SER A 3 -51.77 63.79 -70.62
N ARG A 4 -51.19 63.59 -71.80
CA ARG A 4 -50.73 62.35 -72.40
C ARG A 4 -49.37 61.95 -71.81
N VAL A 5 -49.00 60.66 -71.96
CA VAL A 5 -47.82 60.17 -72.73
C VAL A 5 -47.21 58.87 -72.15
N SER A 6 -46.92 57.96 -73.10
CA SER A 6 -45.90 56.89 -73.19
C SER A 6 -45.97 55.59 -72.39
N VAL A 7 -46.19 54.54 -73.20
CA VAL A 7 -45.67 53.17 -73.17
C VAL A 7 -44.15 53.12 -72.97
N SER A 8 -43.64 52.20 -72.12
CA SER A 8 -42.44 51.37 -72.42
C SER A 8 -42.15 50.30 -71.34
N VAL A 9 -42.40 49.06 -71.74
CA VAL A 9 -41.62 47.81 -71.60
C VAL A 9 -40.71 47.60 -70.38
N PHE A 10 -41.00 46.50 -69.67
CA PHE A 10 -40.22 45.82 -68.63
C PHE A 10 -38.82 45.38 -69.11
N VAL A 11 -37.80 45.64 -68.28
CA VAL A 11 -36.53 44.87 -68.28
C VAL A 11 -36.23 44.44 -66.84
N ILE A 12 -36.14 43.13 -66.63
CA ILE A 12 -35.76 42.47 -65.38
C ILE A 12 -34.23 42.43 -65.32
N ILE A 13 -33.64 42.97 -64.25
CA ILE A 13 -32.23 42.69 -63.89
C ILE A 13 -32.22 42.13 -62.47
N SER A 14 -31.82 40.87 -62.37
CA SER A 14 -31.58 40.13 -61.13
C SER A 14 -30.24 40.58 -60.54
N SER A 15 -30.22 41.01 -59.27
CA SER A 15 -28.99 41.29 -58.51
C SER A 15 -28.88 40.31 -57.36
N ILE A 16 -27.86 39.45 -57.42
CA ILE A 16 -27.47 38.46 -56.42
C ILE A 16 -26.80 39.19 -55.25
N LEU A 17 -27.40 39.14 -54.06
CA LEU A 17 -26.81 39.56 -52.78
C LEU A 17 -26.26 38.33 -52.06
N ILE A 18 -24.93 38.21 -52.00
CA ILE A 18 -24.23 37.20 -51.21
C ILE A 18 -24.23 37.66 -49.75
N LEU A 19 -25.00 36.98 -48.91
CA LEU A 19 -24.94 37.11 -47.45
C LEU A 19 -23.73 36.33 -46.92
N PHE A 20 -22.65 37.03 -46.57
CA PHE A 20 -21.61 36.48 -45.71
C PHE A 20 -22.17 36.29 -44.30
N ARG A 21 -22.39 35.04 -43.89
CA ARG A 21 -22.58 34.68 -42.48
C ARG A 21 -21.21 34.65 -41.81
N VAL A 22 -20.95 35.64 -40.95
CA VAL A 22 -19.90 35.53 -39.94
C VAL A 22 -20.44 34.61 -38.85
N SER A 23 -19.98 33.36 -38.84
CA SER A 23 -20.14 32.47 -37.69
C SER A 23 -19.07 32.86 -36.67
N ALA A 24 -19.44 33.62 -35.65
CA ALA A 24 -18.61 33.74 -34.45
C ALA A 24 -18.73 32.41 -33.68
N SER A 25 -17.69 31.59 -33.70
CA SER A 25 -17.55 30.56 -32.68
C SER A 25 -17.17 31.26 -31.39
N ALA A 26 -18.03 31.19 -30.38
CA ALA A 26 -17.61 31.48 -29.02
C ALA A 26 -16.60 30.39 -28.63
N GLU A 27 -15.31 30.74 -28.56
CA GLU A 27 -14.34 29.95 -27.81
C GLU A 27 -14.80 29.97 -26.35
N GLU A 28 -15.16 28.80 -25.79
CA GLU A 28 -15.38 28.67 -24.35
C GLU A 28 -14.07 29.07 -23.64
N ALA A 29 -14.14 30.06 -22.76
CA ALA A 29 -12.97 30.50 -22.02
C ALA A 29 -12.45 29.36 -21.13
N GLU A 30 -11.18 28.98 -21.33
CA GLU A 30 -10.51 28.00 -20.47
C GLU A 30 -10.35 28.60 -19.06
N HIS A 31 -10.99 27.98 -18.08
CA HIS A 31 -10.97 28.30 -16.66
C HIS A 31 -9.80 27.62 -15.92
N VAL A 32 -9.20 26.57 -16.50
CA VAL A 32 -8.03 25.89 -15.94
C VAL A 32 -6.74 26.52 -16.47
N LEU A 33 -5.87 26.97 -15.57
CA LEU A 33 -4.57 27.53 -15.96
C LEU A 33 -3.63 26.43 -16.47
N THR A 34 -3.01 26.65 -17.62
CA THR A 34 -1.93 25.77 -18.10
C THR A 34 -0.59 26.24 -17.54
N LEU A 35 0.08 25.38 -16.78
CA LEU A 35 1.37 25.64 -16.17
C LEU A 35 2.45 24.73 -16.76
N ASP A 36 3.68 25.22 -16.72
CA ASP A 36 4.90 24.52 -17.10
C ASP A 36 6.06 24.95 -16.20
N GLN A 37 7.24 24.37 -16.40
CA GLN A 37 8.45 24.69 -15.64
C GLN A 37 8.76 26.19 -15.60
N SER A 38 8.43 26.96 -16.64
CA SER A 38 8.77 28.38 -16.74
C SER A 38 7.88 29.30 -15.90
N ASN A 39 6.60 28.92 -15.69
CA ASN A 39 5.62 29.79 -15.03
C ASN A 39 5.08 29.22 -13.69
N PHE A 40 5.37 27.95 -13.39
CA PHE A 40 4.77 27.24 -12.26
C PHE A 40 5.04 27.94 -10.92
N THR A 41 6.32 28.18 -10.61
CA THR A 41 6.73 28.71 -9.30
C THR A 41 6.17 30.10 -9.06
N GLU A 42 6.24 30.97 -10.07
CA GLU A 42 5.68 32.32 -9.97
C GLU A 42 4.17 32.27 -9.77
N THR A 43 3.46 31.47 -10.58
CA THR A 43 1.99 31.38 -10.49
C THR A 43 1.56 30.82 -9.15
N VAL A 44 2.15 29.72 -8.68
CA VAL A 44 1.81 29.12 -7.39
C VAL A 44 2.10 30.10 -6.24
N SER A 45 3.22 30.84 -6.29
CA SER A 45 3.57 31.80 -5.23
C SER A 45 2.58 32.97 -5.08
N LYS A 46 1.86 33.33 -6.15
CA LYS A 46 0.86 34.41 -6.16
C LYS A 46 -0.50 33.99 -5.60
N HIS A 47 -0.72 32.69 -5.42
CA HIS A 47 -2.00 32.16 -4.95
C HIS A 47 -1.84 31.56 -3.55
N ASN A 48 -2.68 32.03 -2.62
CA ASN A 48 -2.75 31.43 -1.28
C ASN A 48 -3.32 30.00 -1.31
N PHE A 49 -4.14 29.69 -2.31
CA PHE A 49 -4.71 28.36 -2.55
C PHE A 49 -4.83 28.13 -4.06
N ILE A 50 -4.16 27.10 -4.59
CA ILE A 50 -4.22 26.69 -6.00
C ILE A 50 -4.13 25.17 -6.08
N VAL A 51 -4.90 24.57 -6.99
CA VAL A 51 -4.96 23.12 -7.20
C VAL A 51 -4.37 22.80 -8.56
N VAL A 52 -3.40 21.89 -8.62
CA VAL A 52 -2.71 21.53 -9.87
C VAL A 52 -2.91 20.06 -10.18
N GLU A 53 -3.44 19.76 -11.37
CA GLU A 53 -3.46 18.43 -11.97
C GLU A 53 -2.15 18.18 -12.73
N PHE A 54 -1.40 17.15 -12.36
CA PHE A 54 -0.30 16.60 -13.15
C PHE A 54 -0.86 15.46 -14.02
N TYR A 55 -0.84 15.64 -15.33
CA TYR A 55 -1.47 14.73 -16.30
C TYR A 55 -0.50 14.25 -17.38
N ALA A 56 -0.96 13.31 -18.20
CA ALA A 56 -0.31 12.92 -19.45
C ALA A 56 -1.35 12.87 -20.59
N PRO A 57 -1.05 13.37 -21.81
CA PRO A 57 -2.01 13.44 -22.90
C PRO A 57 -2.54 12.09 -23.38
N TRP A 58 -1.78 11.00 -23.16
CA TRP A 58 -2.15 9.64 -23.53
C TRP A 58 -2.97 8.92 -22.45
N CYS A 59 -3.01 9.44 -21.21
CA CYS A 59 -3.68 8.77 -20.11
C CYS A 59 -5.21 8.86 -20.20
N GLY A 60 -5.88 7.71 -20.25
CA GLY A 60 -7.35 7.63 -20.33
C GLY A 60 -8.06 8.28 -19.14
N HIS A 61 -7.55 8.12 -17.92
CA HIS A 61 -8.12 8.75 -16.73
C HIS A 61 -8.01 10.27 -16.75
N CYS A 62 -6.91 10.82 -17.29
CA CYS A 62 -6.74 12.27 -17.45
C CYS A 62 -7.73 12.84 -18.47
N LYS A 63 -7.91 12.15 -19.61
CA LYS A 63 -8.90 12.56 -20.62
C LYS A 63 -10.32 12.57 -20.07
N HIS A 64 -10.65 11.65 -19.15
CA HIS A 64 -11.96 11.61 -18.51
C HIS A 64 -12.13 12.73 -17.46
N LEU A 65 -11.08 13.03 -16.70
CA LEU A 65 -11.09 14.08 -15.67
C LEU A 65 -11.12 15.49 -16.28
N ALA A 66 -10.41 15.74 -17.38
CA ALA A 66 -10.28 17.07 -17.99
C ALA A 66 -11.60 17.86 -18.12
N PRO A 67 -12.70 17.33 -18.70
CA PRO A 67 -13.97 18.07 -18.78
C PRO A 67 -14.63 18.32 -17.42
N GLU A 68 -14.43 17.42 -16.44
CA GLU A 68 -14.97 17.58 -15.09
C GLU A 68 -14.18 18.65 -14.31
N TYR A 69 -12.86 18.65 -14.47
CA TYR A 69 -11.95 19.62 -13.87
C TYR A 69 -12.19 21.04 -14.41
N GLU A 70 -12.44 21.17 -15.71
CA GLU A 70 -12.77 22.43 -16.38
C GLU A 70 -14.08 23.05 -15.84
N LYS A 71 -15.15 22.23 -15.75
CA LYS A 71 -16.42 22.65 -15.17
C LYS A 71 -16.27 23.02 -13.70
N ALA A 72 -15.51 22.24 -12.93
CA ALA A 72 -15.24 22.54 -11.53
C ALA A 72 -14.51 23.89 -11.40
N ALA A 73 -13.51 24.16 -12.23
CA ALA A 73 -12.79 25.44 -12.28
C ALA A 73 -13.73 26.63 -12.59
N SER A 74 -14.67 26.44 -13.52
CA SER A 74 -15.70 27.43 -13.84
C SER A 74 -16.63 27.76 -12.65
N VAL A 75 -16.96 26.76 -11.83
CA VAL A 75 -17.76 26.97 -10.61
C VAL A 75 -16.93 27.60 -9.50
N LEU A 76 -15.70 27.13 -9.31
CA LEU A 76 -14.79 27.50 -8.23
C LEU A 76 -14.15 28.88 -8.40
N SER A 77 -13.97 29.35 -9.63
CA SER A 77 -13.53 30.73 -9.92
C SER A 77 -14.51 31.80 -9.44
N ARG A 78 -15.77 31.43 -9.20
CA ARG A 78 -16.82 32.30 -8.65
C ARG A 78 -16.97 32.21 -7.13
N HIS A 79 -16.17 31.37 -6.46
CA HIS A 79 -16.10 31.31 -5.00
C HIS A 79 -15.43 32.57 -4.43
N ASP A 80 -15.66 32.88 -3.15
CA ASP A 80 -14.97 33.95 -2.43
C ASP A 80 -14.20 33.36 -1.22
N PRO A 81 -12.86 33.35 -1.21
CA PRO A 81 -11.98 33.79 -2.31
C PRO A 81 -12.00 32.82 -3.51
N PRO A 82 -11.68 33.29 -4.74
CA PRO A 82 -11.66 32.44 -5.92
C PRO A 82 -10.70 31.26 -5.76
N VAL A 83 -11.16 30.06 -6.14
CA VAL A 83 -10.33 28.86 -6.16
C VAL A 83 -9.81 28.64 -7.58
N VAL A 84 -8.49 28.65 -7.72
CA VAL A 84 -7.81 28.50 -9.01
C VAL A 84 -7.40 27.04 -9.22
N LEU A 85 -7.80 26.50 -10.36
CA LEU A 85 -7.39 25.18 -10.84
C LEU A 85 -6.40 25.36 -11.99
N ALA A 86 -5.40 24.50 -12.02
CA ALA A 86 -4.34 24.49 -13.01
C ALA A 86 -3.99 23.06 -13.41
N LYS A 87 -3.29 22.91 -14.54
CA LYS A 87 -2.79 21.64 -15.06
C LYS A 87 -1.35 21.77 -15.57
N VAL A 88 -0.59 20.68 -15.46
CA VAL A 88 0.77 20.53 -15.96
C VAL A 88 0.87 19.20 -16.72
N ASP A 89 1.33 19.22 -17.96
CA ASP A 89 1.71 18.01 -18.67
C ASP A 89 3.02 17.49 -18.07
N ALA A 90 2.92 16.52 -17.16
CA ALA A 90 4.05 15.93 -16.47
C ALA A 90 4.72 14.80 -17.28
N ASN A 91 4.18 14.47 -18.46
CA ASN A 91 4.82 13.57 -19.41
C ASN A 91 5.77 14.32 -20.38
N ASP A 92 5.62 15.63 -20.52
CA ASP A 92 6.57 16.46 -21.29
C ASP A 92 7.95 16.47 -20.60
N GLU A 93 9.01 16.24 -21.37
CA GLU A 93 10.40 16.24 -20.89
C GLU A 93 10.76 17.58 -20.23
N ALA A 94 10.21 18.70 -20.72
CA ALA A 94 10.44 20.03 -20.13
C ALA A 94 9.89 20.14 -18.69
N ASN A 95 8.90 19.32 -18.32
CA ASN A 95 8.28 19.34 -16.99
C ASN A 95 8.76 18.19 -16.08
N ARG A 96 9.75 17.40 -16.51
CA ARG A 96 10.25 16.23 -15.75
C ARG A 96 10.75 16.60 -14.35
N GLU A 97 11.36 17.77 -14.20
CA GLU A 97 11.78 18.27 -12.89
C GLU A 97 10.61 18.56 -11.95
N LEU A 98 9.51 19.12 -12.46
CA LEU A 98 8.30 19.33 -11.67
C LEU A 98 7.68 18.01 -11.24
N ALA A 99 7.57 17.05 -12.17
CA ALA A 99 7.03 15.72 -11.89
C ALA A 99 7.85 15.01 -10.79
N THR A 100 9.18 15.10 -10.87
CA THR A 100 10.09 14.54 -9.87
C THR A 100 9.96 15.26 -8.53
N LYS A 101 9.98 16.59 -8.52
CA LYS A 101 9.90 17.43 -7.31
C LYS A 101 8.63 17.18 -6.50
N PHE A 102 7.51 16.92 -7.17
CA PHE A 102 6.22 16.66 -6.53
C PHE A 102 5.83 15.18 -6.48
N GLU A 103 6.82 14.30 -6.71
CA GLU A 103 6.69 12.84 -6.57
C GLU A 103 5.50 12.26 -7.35
N VAL A 104 5.35 12.70 -8.60
CA VAL A 104 4.29 12.22 -9.49
C VAL A 104 4.65 10.81 -9.99
N GLN A 105 4.03 9.79 -9.37
CA GLN A 105 4.27 8.38 -9.70
C GLN A 105 3.23 7.78 -10.68
N GLY A 106 2.17 8.52 -10.98
CA GLY A 106 1.10 8.10 -11.87
C GLY A 106 0.18 9.25 -12.28
N PHE A 107 -0.74 8.99 -13.21
CA PHE A 107 -1.61 10.03 -13.77
C PHE A 107 -3.09 9.65 -13.70
N PRO A 108 -4.00 10.60 -13.41
CA PRO A 108 -3.71 11.95 -12.94
C PRO A 108 -3.27 11.94 -11.47
N THR A 109 -2.33 12.82 -11.13
CA THR A 109 -1.99 13.16 -9.74
C THR A 109 -2.40 14.61 -9.51
N ILE A 110 -3.24 14.87 -8.51
CA ILE A 110 -3.72 16.23 -8.21
C ILE A 110 -3.13 16.68 -6.87
N LYS A 111 -2.51 17.85 -6.84
CA LYS A 111 -1.91 18.42 -5.62
C LYS A 111 -2.54 19.77 -5.29
N ILE A 112 -2.77 20.02 -4.01
CA ILE A 112 -3.26 21.28 -3.44
C ILE A 112 -2.06 22.03 -2.87
N PHE A 113 -1.86 23.26 -3.33
CA PHE A 113 -0.82 24.16 -2.88
C PHE A 113 -1.43 25.27 -2.03
N ARG A 114 -0.88 25.47 -0.83
CA ARG A 114 -1.27 26.53 0.09
C ARG A 114 -0.11 27.46 0.42
N ASN A 115 -0.44 28.68 0.84
CA ASN A 115 0.52 29.67 1.34
C ASN A 115 1.65 29.95 0.33
N GLY A 116 1.28 30.09 -0.96
CA GLY A 116 2.24 30.29 -2.04
C GLY A 116 3.11 29.07 -2.35
N GLY A 117 2.58 27.86 -2.12
CA GLY A 117 3.28 26.60 -2.37
C GLY A 117 4.19 26.12 -1.24
N LYS A 118 4.09 26.71 -0.04
CA LYS A 118 4.84 26.28 1.15
C LYS A 118 4.26 25.01 1.78
N SER A 119 2.96 24.77 1.59
CA SER A 119 2.31 23.52 1.99
C SER A 119 1.74 22.85 0.74
N VAL A 120 2.04 21.58 0.56
CA VAL A 120 1.60 20.78 -0.59
C VAL A 120 1.01 19.48 -0.08
N HIS A 121 -0.23 19.19 -0.47
CA HIS A 121 -0.92 17.95 -0.10
C HIS A 121 -1.57 17.34 -1.33
N GLU A 122 -1.75 16.02 -1.32
CA GLU A 122 -2.47 15.34 -2.38
C GLU A 122 -3.97 15.52 -2.23
N TYR A 123 -4.65 15.76 -3.35
CA TYR A 123 -6.10 15.76 -3.41
C TYR A 123 -6.61 14.32 -3.35
N LYS A 124 -7.39 14.01 -2.31
CA LYS A 124 -7.97 12.68 -2.07
C LYS A 124 -9.49 12.62 -2.33
N GLY A 125 -10.04 13.67 -2.94
CA GLY A 125 -11.48 13.80 -3.16
C GLY A 125 -11.99 13.07 -4.43
N PRO A 126 -13.31 13.12 -4.68
CA PRO A 126 -13.93 12.55 -5.89
C PRO A 126 -13.47 13.25 -7.18
N ARG A 127 -13.73 12.66 -8.35
CA ARG A 127 -13.23 13.20 -9.64
C ARG A 127 -14.33 13.81 -10.51
N GLU A 128 -15.55 13.80 -10.03
CA GLU A 128 -16.74 14.40 -10.64
C GLU A 128 -16.88 15.87 -10.21
N VAL A 129 -17.49 16.71 -11.07
CA VAL A 129 -17.61 18.17 -10.82
C VAL A 129 -18.06 18.50 -9.39
N ASP A 130 -19.20 17.97 -8.97
CA ASP A 130 -19.81 18.31 -7.69
C ASP A 130 -18.93 17.87 -6.51
N GLY A 131 -18.25 16.74 -6.64
CA GLY A 131 -17.31 16.23 -5.65
C GLY A 131 -16.08 17.12 -5.52
N ILE A 132 -15.48 17.54 -6.65
CA ILE A 132 -14.35 18.47 -6.68
C ILE A 132 -14.75 19.81 -6.04
N VAL A 133 -15.89 20.36 -6.44
CA VAL A 133 -16.38 21.65 -5.93
C VAL A 133 -16.63 21.59 -4.43
N ALA A 134 -17.33 20.55 -3.94
CA ALA A 134 -17.62 20.40 -2.52
C ALA A 134 -16.34 20.21 -1.70
N TYR A 135 -15.42 19.36 -2.16
CA TYR A 135 -14.14 19.12 -1.48
C TYR A 135 -13.31 20.40 -1.40
N LEU A 136 -13.13 21.12 -2.51
CA LEU A 136 -12.27 22.30 -2.54
C LEU A 136 -12.86 23.50 -1.79
N LYS A 137 -14.19 23.65 -1.75
CA LYS A 137 -14.85 24.66 -0.88
C LYS A 137 -14.64 24.36 0.61
N LYS A 138 -14.68 23.09 1.01
CA LYS A 138 -14.34 22.70 2.38
C LYS A 138 -12.87 23.01 2.68
N GLU A 139 -11.99 22.73 1.72
CA GLU A 139 -10.57 23.01 1.85
C GLU A 139 -10.22 24.50 1.91
N THR A 140 -10.95 25.40 1.23
CA THR A 140 -10.68 26.84 1.38
C THR A 140 -11.10 27.42 2.72
N GLY A 141 -11.95 26.71 3.48
CA GLY A 141 -12.32 27.10 4.83
C GLY A 141 -11.15 27.08 5.83
N PRO A 142 -11.35 27.65 7.04
CA PRO A 142 -10.35 27.62 8.09
C PRO A 142 -10.00 26.17 8.45
N ALA A 143 -8.73 25.89 8.79
CA ALA A 143 -8.35 24.53 9.18
C ALA A 143 -9.09 24.02 10.42
N SER A 144 -9.56 24.92 11.27
CA SER A 144 -10.40 24.59 12.42
C SER A 144 -11.66 25.47 12.40
N ALA A 145 -12.84 24.85 12.48
CA ALA A 145 -14.11 25.57 12.50
C ALA A 145 -14.54 25.94 13.93
N GLU A 146 -15.07 27.16 14.12
CA GLU A 146 -15.57 27.59 15.43
C GLU A 146 -16.93 26.94 15.74
N ILE A 147 -17.04 26.27 16.88
CA ILE A 147 -18.25 25.60 17.36
C ILE A 147 -18.92 26.51 18.39
N LYS A 148 -20.06 27.11 18.01
CA LYS A 148 -20.82 28.08 18.80
C LYS A 148 -22.10 27.50 19.39
N SER A 149 -22.58 26.41 18.81
CA SER A 149 -23.89 25.85 19.08
C SER A 149 -23.92 24.32 18.94
N LEU A 150 -25.01 23.71 19.42
CA LEU A 150 -25.27 22.29 19.21
C LEU A 150 -25.58 21.96 17.73
N GLU A 151 -25.96 22.94 16.92
CA GLU A 151 -26.15 22.76 15.49
C GLU A 151 -24.80 22.64 14.76
N ASP A 152 -23.81 23.42 15.19
CA ASP A 152 -22.43 23.30 14.70
C ASP A 152 -21.87 21.92 15.05
N VAL A 153 -22.14 21.42 16.25
CA VAL A 153 -21.73 20.06 16.66
C VAL A 153 -22.31 19.00 15.73
N LYS A 154 -23.62 19.07 15.44
CA LYS A 154 -24.30 18.11 14.56
C LYS A 154 -23.82 18.17 13.11
N SER A 155 -23.37 19.33 12.65
CA SER A 155 -22.95 19.54 11.26
C SER A 155 -21.45 19.29 11.04
N LEU A 156 -20.62 19.54 12.06
CA LEU A 156 -19.17 19.41 11.96
C LEU A 156 -18.64 18.07 12.49
N ILE A 157 -19.22 17.53 13.56
CA ILE A 157 -18.67 16.35 14.24
C ILE A 157 -19.36 15.08 13.73
N ASP A 158 -18.63 14.31 12.93
CA ASP A 158 -18.99 12.94 12.56
C ASP A 158 -18.44 11.96 13.62
N GLU A 159 -19.30 11.48 14.51
CA GLU A 159 -18.92 10.55 15.59
C GLU A 159 -18.38 9.20 15.10
N SER A 160 -18.52 8.89 13.80
CA SER A 160 -17.89 7.71 13.18
C SER A 160 -16.42 7.92 12.79
N LYS A 161 -15.88 9.12 13.00
CA LYS A 161 -14.51 9.50 12.64
C LYS A 161 -13.76 10.13 13.82
N VAL A 162 -12.45 10.27 13.65
CA VAL A 162 -11.62 11.04 14.57
C VAL A 162 -11.86 12.53 14.33
N PHE A 163 -12.19 13.28 15.38
CA PHE A 163 -12.37 14.73 15.33
C PHE A 163 -11.59 15.39 16.48
N ILE A 164 -10.85 16.46 16.20
CA ILE A 164 -10.00 17.13 17.19
C ILE A 164 -10.58 18.51 17.51
N VAL A 165 -10.91 18.74 18.78
CA VAL A 165 -11.48 20.01 19.26
C VAL A 165 -10.52 20.71 20.21
N GLY A 166 -10.17 21.96 19.92
CA GLY A 166 -9.53 22.83 20.90
C GLY A 166 -10.56 23.55 21.77
N VAL A 167 -10.44 23.44 23.10
CA VAL A 167 -11.30 24.13 24.07
C VAL A 167 -10.48 25.22 24.75
N PHE A 168 -10.83 26.47 24.49
CA PHE A 168 -10.03 27.61 24.91
C PHE A 168 -10.82 28.60 25.79
N PRO A 169 -10.14 29.38 26.65
CA PRO A 169 -10.76 30.51 27.32
C PRO A 169 -11.02 31.69 26.36
N GLU A 170 -10.17 31.87 25.34
CA GLU A 170 -10.27 32.88 24.30
C GLU A 170 -9.54 32.41 23.03
N PHE A 171 -9.87 32.97 21.86
CA PHE A 171 -9.25 32.62 20.58
C PHE A 171 -8.04 33.52 20.28
N SER A 172 -7.13 33.60 21.25
CA SER A 172 -5.88 34.33 21.17
C SER A 172 -4.83 33.68 22.06
N GLY A 173 -3.58 34.14 21.97
CA GLY A 173 -2.46 33.59 22.75
C GLY A 173 -1.70 32.49 22.03
N GLU A 174 -0.64 32.02 22.69
CA GLU A 174 0.31 31.06 22.13
C GLU A 174 -0.35 29.70 21.90
N GLU A 175 -1.18 29.23 22.84
CA GLU A 175 -1.83 27.93 22.78
C GLU A 175 -2.81 27.83 21.61
N PHE A 176 -3.65 28.84 21.42
CA PHE A 176 -4.57 28.90 20.28
C PHE A 176 -3.82 29.04 18.94
N GLY A 177 -2.74 29.83 18.92
CA GLY A 177 -1.86 29.96 17.76
C GLY A 177 -1.23 28.62 17.35
N ASN A 178 -0.64 27.91 18.31
CA ASN A 178 -0.03 26.60 18.08
C ASN A 178 -1.07 25.55 17.65
N PHE A 179 -2.27 25.55 18.23
CA PHE A 179 -3.36 24.67 17.80
C PHE A 179 -3.79 24.94 16.36
N THR A 180 -3.84 26.21 15.95
CA THR A 180 -4.15 26.58 14.56
C THR A 180 -3.06 26.08 13.60
N VAL A 181 -1.78 26.18 13.98
CA VAL A 181 -0.66 25.61 13.21
C VAL A 181 -0.79 24.09 13.07
N LEU A 182 -1.13 23.39 14.15
CA LEU A 182 -1.39 21.95 14.12
C LEU A 182 -2.56 21.61 13.19
N ALA A 183 -3.68 22.34 13.30
CA ALA A 183 -4.85 22.12 12.46
C ALA A 183 -4.51 22.30 10.98
N GLU A 184 -3.77 23.35 10.60
CA GLU A 184 -3.33 23.54 9.20
C GLU A 184 -2.40 22.42 8.72
N LYS A 185 -1.54 21.92 9.61
CA LYS A 185 -0.63 20.81 9.28
C LYS A 185 -1.37 19.48 9.07
N LEU A 186 -2.37 19.20 9.90
CA LEU A 186 -3.03 17.90 9.99
C LEU A 186 -4.42 17.83 9.33
N ARG A 187 -4.95 18.95 8.82
CA ARG A 187 -6.22 19.00 8.06
C ARG A 187 -6.34 18.02 6.88
N PRO A 188 -5.26 17.56 6.20
CA PRO A 188 -5.42 16.57 5.13
C PRO A 188 -5.89 15.20 5.62
N ASP A 189 -5.71 14.91 6.92
CA ASP A 189 -5.97 13.61 7.51
C ASP A 189 -7.02 13.64 8.64
N TYR A 190 -7.30 14.82 9.21
CA TYR A 190 -8.26 14.97 10.31
C TYR A 190 -9.08 16.25 10.21
N GLU A 191 -10.24 16.23 10.85
CA GLU A 191 -11.10 17.40 10.99
C GLU A 191 -10.89 18.06 12.35
N PHE A 192 -10.85 19.40 12.34
CA PHE A 192 -10.61 20.20 13.53
C PHE A 192 -11.76 21.18 13.78
N GLY A 193 -12.04 21.40 15.07
CA GLY A 193 -12.91 22.47 15.54
C GLY A 193 -12.32 23.16 16.77
N HIS A 194 -12.88 24.29 17.14
CA HIS A 194 -12.53 24.97 18.39
C HIS A 194 -13.75 25.63 19.02
N THR A 195 -13.74 25.74 20.35
CA THR A 195 -14.87 26.34 21.08
C THR A 195 -14.43 27.03 22.36
N LEU A 196 -15.23 28.00 22.81
CA LEU A 196 -15.16 28.58 24.15
C LEU A 196 -16.01 27.79 25.16
N ASP A 197 -16.86 26.85 24.72
CA ASP A 197 -17.77 26.12 25.60
C ASP A 197 -17.67 24.60 25.42
N ALA A 198 -16.93 23.97 26.33
CA ALA A 198 -16.81 22.52 26.42
C ALA A 198 -18.17 21.79 26.52
N LYS A 199 -19.21 22.45 27.05
CA LYS A 199 -20.55 21.84 27.23
C LYS A 199 -21.26 21.55 25.91
N LEU A 200 -20.83 22.18 24.82
CA LEU A 200 -21.36 21.90 23.49
C LEU A 200 -20.90 20.54 22.97
N LEU A 201 -19.72 20.07 23.40
CA LEU A 201 -19.11 18.89 22.83
C LEU A 201 -19.79 17.61 23.32
N PRO A 202 -19.82 16.55 22.48
CA PRO A 202 -20.23 15.23 22.93
C PRO A 202 -19.44 14.83 24.19
N ARG A 203 -20.16 14.36 25.22
CA ARG A 203 -19.58 13.98 26.52
C ARG A 203 -18.86 15.15 27.23
N GLY A 204 -19.34 16.37 27.01
CA GLY A 204 -18.88 17.63 27.61
C GLY A 204 -19.34 17.89 29.05
N GLU A 205 -19.94 16.91 29.71
CA GLU A 205 -20.51 17.05 31.07
C GLU A 205 -19.43 17.21 32.17
N SER A 206 -18.18 16.87 31.87
CA SER A 206 -17.04 16.96 32.80
C SER A 206 -16.49 18.39 32.89
N SER A 207 -16.11 18.83 34.09
CA SER A 207 -15.29 20.04 34.27
C SER A 207 -13.93 19.85 33.58
N VAL A 208 -13.79 20.40 32.37
CA VAL A 208 -12.55 20.32 31.60
C VAL A 208 -11.64 21.47 31.99
N ASN A 209 -10.41 21.17 32.41
CA ASN A 209 -9.38 22.19 32.61
C ASN A 209 -9.04 22.83 31.26
N ARG A 210 -9.16 24.16 31.16
CA ARG A 210 -8.90 24.92 29.92
C ARG A 210 -7.58 25.70 30.04
N PRO A 211 -6.81 25.87 28.96
CA PRO A 211 -7.05 25.32 27.62
C PRO A 211 -6.79 23.79 27.57
N THR A 212 -7.50 23.08 26.69
CA THR A 212 -7.26 21.66 26.39
C THR A 212 -7.53 21.36 24.94
N ILE A 213 -6.93 20.29 24.44
CA ILE A 213 -7.32 19.63 23.20
C ILE A 213 -8.12 18.40 23.59
N ARG A 214 -9.20 18.14 22.86
CA ARG A 214 -10.06 16.98 23.02
C ARG A 214 -10.10 16.23 21.70
N LEU A 215 -9.64 14.98 21.72
CA LEU A 215 -9.79 14.07 20.60
C LEU A 215 -11.02 13.19 20.82
N LEU A 216 -11.96 13.24 19.88
CA LEU A 216 -13.14 12.39 19.81
C LEU A 216 -12.84 11.25 18.85
N LYS A 217 -13.12 10.01 19.23
CA LYS A 217 -12.86 8.81 18.41
C LYS A 217 -13.96 7.75 18.57
N PRO A 218 -14.21 6.92 17.54
CA PRO A 218 -15.26 5.88 17.56
C PRO A 218 -14.82 4.56 18.21
N PHE A 219 -13.61 4.50 18.77
CA PHE A 219 -13.00 3.29 19.33
C PHE A 219 -12.29 3.57 20.66
N ASP A 220 -12.04 2.50 21.43
CA ASP A 220 -11.38 2.54 22.73
C ASP A 220 -11.97 3.61 23.67
N GLU A 221 -11.14 4.48 24.26
CA GLU A 221 -11.59 5.63 25.02
C GLU A 221 -12.18 6.68 24.08
N LEU A 222 -13.49 6.77 24.01
CA LEU A 222 -14.16 7.60 23.01
C LEU A 222 -13.86 9.12 23.10
N VAL A 223 -13.19 9.56 24.17
CA VAL A 223 -12.69 10.91 24.40
C VAL A 223 -11.32 10.84 25.06
N VAL A 224 -10.34 11.58 24.54
CA VAL A 224 -9.03 11.76 25.17
C VAL A 224 -8.67 13.23 25.20
N ASP A 225 -8.34 13.76 26.38
CA ASP A 225 -7.94 15.16 26.58
C ASP A 225 -6.41 15.28 26.68
N PHE A 226 -5.85 16.39 26.21
CA PHE A 226 -4.41 16.70 26.21
C PHE A 226 -4.15 18.19 26.41
N GLN A 227 -3.14 18.54 27.20
CA GLN A 227 -2.91 19.93 27.67
C GLN A 227 -1.53 20.52 27.33
N ASP A 228 -0.67 19.79 26.61
CA ASP A 228 0.61 20.35 26.13
C ASP A 228 0.41 20.95 24.74
N PHE A 229 0.53 22.27 24.64
CA PHE A 229 0.30 23.04 23.40
C PHE A 229 1.58 23.27 22.57
N GLN A 230 2.67 22.56 22.85
CA GLN A 230 3.80 22.52 21.93
C GLN A 230 3.39 21.75 20.67
N VAL A 231 3.59 22.33 19.47
CA VAL A 231 3.11 21.73 18.19
C VAL A 231 3.57 20.29 18.02
N ALA A 232 4.83 19.99 18.32
CA ALA A 232 5.38 18.64 18.22
C ALA A 232 4.79 17.66 19.26
N ALA A 233 4.38 18.14 20.43
CA ALA A 233 3.73 17.32 21.45
C ALA A 233 2.29 16.99 21.04
N MET A 234 1.56 17.98 20.53
CA MET A 234 0.20 17.80 20.02
C MET A 234 0.16 16.85 18.82
N GLU A 235 1.12 16.95 17.89
CA GLU A 235 1.23 16.05 16.75
C GLU A 235 1.41 14.59 17.20
N LYS A 236 2.37 14.34 18.09
CA LYS A 236 2.58 13.00 18.67
C LYS A 236 1.34 12.50 19.41
N PHE A 237 0.64 13.38 20.12
CA PHE A 237 -0.61 13.05 20.79
C PHE A 237 -1.68 12.60 19.78
N VAL A 238 -1.92 13.38 18.71
CA VAL A 238 -2.91 13.04 17.67
C VAL A 238 -2.52 11.75 16.95
N GLU A 239 -1.25 11.56 16.59
CA GLU A 239 -0.76 10.33 15.99
C GLU A 239 -1.02 9.10 16.85
N ALA A 240 -0.72 9.18 18.16
CA ALA A 240 -0.89 8.07 19.09
C ALA A 240 -2.37 7.79 19.41
N ALA A 241 -3.18 8.84 19.64
CA ALA A 241 -4.56 8.71 20.09
C ALA A 241 -5.55 8.43 18.95
N SER A 242 -5.19 8.71 17.68
CA SER A 242 -6.04 8.49 16.50
C SER A 242 -5.94 7.10 15.88
N VAL A 243 -5.24 6.17 16.53
CA VAL A 243 -5.10 4.77 16.10
C VAL A 243 -5.73 3.89 17.17
N PRO A 244 -6.58 2.91 16.79
CA PRO A 244 -7.17 1.99 17.75
C PRO A 244 -6.09 1.08 18.36
N ILE A 245 -6.31 0.65 19.61
CA ILE A 245 -5.47 -0.36 20.28
C ILE A 245 -5.40 -1.64 19.43
N VAL A 246 -6.54 -2.02 18.83
CA VAL A 246 -6.63 -3.12 17.85
C VAL A 246 -7.28 -2.59 16.57
N THR A 247 -6.49 -2.51 15.49
CA THR A 247 -7.01 -2.18 14.16
C THR A 247 -7.83 -3.34 13.62
N HIS A 248 -9.05 -3.08 13.12
CA HIS A 248 -9.88 -4.12 12.54
C HIS A 248 -9.71 -4.16 11.02
N PHE A 249 -9.26 -5.30 10.48
CA PHE A 249 -9.21 -5.52 9.03
C PHE A 249 -10.49 -6.23 8.60
N THR A 250 -11.46 -5.46 8.13
CA THR A 250 -12.74 -5.98 7.63
C THR A 250 -13.08 -5.37 6.27
N LYS A 251 -14.22 -5.75 5.69
CA LYS A 251 -14.75 -5.15 4.45
C LYS A 251 -15.41 -3.78 4.67
N ASP A 252 -15.54 -3.31 5.91
CA ASP A 252 -16.08 -1.99 6.21
C ASP A 252 -15.07 -0.89 5.79
N PRO A 253 -15.45 0.01 4.85
CA PRO A 253 -14.61 1.11 4.41
C PRO A 253 -14.15 2.04 5.56
N SER A 254 -14.92 2.14 6.65
CA SER A 254 -14.56 2.97 7.82
C SER A 254 -13.24 2.55 8.47
N ASN A 255 -12.83 1.29 8.30
CA ASN A 255 -11.60 0.75 8.86
C ASN A 255 -10.35 1.05 8.01
N GLN A 256 -10.52 1.36 6.73
CA GLN A 256 -9.41 1.53 5.78
C GLN A 256 -8.34 2.54 6.22
N PRO A 257 -8.70 3.73 6.76
CA PRO A 257 -7.69 4.68 7.24
C PRO A 257 -6.79 4.08 8.34
N PHE A 258 -7.35 3.28 9.25
CA PHE A 258 -6.59 2.67 10.34
C PHE A 258 -5.74 1.49 9.87
N ILE A 259 -6.22 0.72 8.88
CA ILE A 259 -5.46 -0.34 8.22
C ILE A 259 -4.22 0.27 7.53
N MET A 260 -4.39 1.36 6.78
CA MET A 260 -3.27 2.04 6.13
C MET A 260 -2.25 2.57 7.15
N LYS A 261 -2.71 3.21 8.22
CA LYS A 261 -1.82 3.67 9.32
C LYS A 261 -1.07 2.50 9.97
N PHE A 262 -1.74 1.37 10.18
CA PHE A 262 -1.12 0.18 10.75
C PHE A 262 0.05 -0.32 9.88
N PHE A 263 -0.15 -0.44 8.56
CA PHE A 263 0.90 -0.94 7.67
C PHE A 263 2.02 0.07 7.43
N ASN A 264 1.71 1.36 7.41
CA ASN A 264 2.70 2.44 7.25
C ASN A 264 3.48 2.74 8.55
N SER A 265 3.03 2.20 9.70
CA SER A 265 3.72 2.36 10.97
C SER A 265 5.08 1.63 10.98
N PRO A 266 6.11 2.22 11.59
CA PRO A 266 7.41 1.57 11.79
C PRO A 266 7.38 0.49 12.89
N ASN A 267 6.24 0.30 13.57
CA ASN A 267 6.10 -0.68 14.63
C ASN A 267 6.17 -2.12 14.08
N ALA A 268 6.58 -3.04 14.96
CA ALA A 268 6.39 -4.47 14.72
C ALA A 268 4.90 -4.78 14.62
N LYS A 269 4.51 -5.64 13.68
CA LYS A 269 3.11 -5.84 13.30
C LYS A 269 2.65 -7.21 13.77
N VAL A 270 1.66 -7.25 14.64
CA VAL A 270 1.02 -8.48 15.13
C VAL A 270 -0.38 -8.55 14.55
N MET A 271 -0.67 -9.61 13.82
CA MET A 271 -1.92 -9.80 13.10
C MET A 271 -2.56 -11.11 13.49
N LEU A 272 -3.79 -11.06 14.00
CA LEU A 272 -4.60 -12.23 14.31
C LEU A 272 -5.74 -12.30 13.29
N ILE A 273 -5.82 -13.42 12.57
CA ILE A 273 -6.86 -13.68 11.58
C ILE A 273 -7.84 -14.71 12.14
N VAL A 274 -9.12 -14.35 12.18
CA VAL A 274 -10.21 -15.18 12.69
C VAL A 274 -11.39 -15.07 11.72
N ASN A 275 -12.17 -16.13 11.56
CA ASN A 275 -13.46 -16.01 10.87
C ASN A 275 -14.48 -15.34 11.80
N PHE A 276 -14.84 -14.08 11.56
CA PHE A 276 -15.75 -13.35 12.46
C PHE A 276 -17.18 -13.89 12.42
N SER A 277 -17.54 -14.58 11.33
CA SER A 277 -18.83 -15.26 11.17
C SER A 277 -18.76 -16.75 11.51
N GLY A 278 -17.61 -17.23 11.98
CA GLY A 278 -17.36 -18.63 12.34
C GLY A 278 -17.83 -18.97 13.75
N GLU A 279 -17.54 -20.20 14.17
CA GLU A 279 -17.86 -20.66 15.52
C GLU A 279 -16.95 -20.00 16.56
N ASN A 280 -17.57 -19.33 17.55
CA ASN A 280 -16.93 -18.81 18.77
C ASN A 280 -15.66 -17.94 18.58
N PRO A 281 -15.73 -16.81 17.85
CA PRO A 281 -14.58 -15.94 17.62
C PRO A 281 -14.21 -15.07 18.84
N ASP A 282 -15.12 -14.87 19.79
CA ASP A 282 -14.97 -13.85 20.84
C ASP A 282 -13.81 -14.10 21.81
N PRO A 283 -13.50 -15.33 22.26
CA PRO A 283 -12.33 -15.58 23.10
C PRO A 283 -11.00 -15.17 22.44
N PHE A 284 -10.90 -15.29 21.11
CA PHE A 284 -9.74 -14.84 20.36
C PHE A 284 -9.63 -13.32 20.39
N LYS A 285 -10.74 -12.62 20.15
CA LYS A 285 -10.80 -11.15 20.14
C LYS A 285 -10.45 -10.57 21.52
N GLU A 286 -11.01 -11.13 22.58
CA GLU A 286 -10.80 -10.67 23.96
C GLU A 286 -9.34 -10.83 24.39
N LYS A 287 -8.79 -12.04 24.28
CA LYS A 287 -7.38 -12.30 24.65
C LYS A 287 -6.40 -11.48 23.81
N PHE A 288 -6.69 -11.30 22.53
CA PHE A 288 -5.85 -10.48 21.66
C PHE A 288 -5.89 -9.01 22.06
N LYS A 289 -7.08 -8.49 22.42
CA LYS A 289 -7.24 -7.13 22.94
C LYS A 289 -6.50 -6.93 24.27
N ASP A 290 -6.54 -7.91 25.17
CA ASP A 290 -5.81 -7.85 26.45
C ASP A 290 -4.30 -7.71 26.22
N ILE A 291 -3.75 -8.50 25.29
CA ILE A 291 -2.33 -8.41 24.90
C ILE A 291 -2.05 -7.05 24.26
N ALA A 292 -2.87 -6.61 23.31
CA ALA A 292 -2.67 -5.33 22.64
C ALA A 292 -2.66 -4.16 23.63
N THR A 293 -3.56 -4.18 24.61
CA THR A 293 -3.65 -3.18 25.68
C THR A 293 -2.39 -3.19 26.55
N ALA A 294 -1.90 -4.37 26.94
CA ALA A 294 -0.68 -4.51 27.75
C ALA A 294 0.60 -4.02 27.04
N TYR A 295 0.58 -3.93 25.71
CA TYR A 295 1.72 -3.51 24.87
C TYR A 295 1.51 -2.18 24.14
N GLN A 296 0.44 -1.44 24.46
CA GLN A 296 0.19 -0.12 23.90
C GLN A 296 1.40 0.81 24.11
N GLY A 297 1.83 1.48 23.04
CA GLY A 297 2.97 2.41 23.08
C GLY A 297 4.36 1.75 23.16
N LYS A 298 4.48 0.42 23.11
CA LYS A 298 5.77 -0.30 23.18
C LYS A 298 6.39 -0.63 21.81
N GLY A 299 6.03 0.11 20.77
CA GLY A 299 6.55 -0.11 19.41
C GLY A 299 5.98 -1.35 18.71
N ILE A 300 4.82 -1.84 19.15
CA ILE A 300 4.11 -2.98 18.57
C ILE A 300 2.68 -2.55 18.25
N SER A 301 2.23 -2.82 17.04
CA SER A 301 0.88 -2.55 16.57
C SER A 301 0.11 -3.86 16.41
N PHE A 302 -1.18 -3.85 16.74
CA PHE A 302 -2.04 -5.03 16.70
C PHE A 302 -3.18 -4.84 15.70
N LEU A 303 -3.43 -5.87 14.88
CA LEU A 303 -4.51 -5.89 13.90
C LEU A 303 -5.27 -7.22 13.99
N LEU A 304 -6.59 -7.13 14.05
CA LEU A 304 -7.51 -8.25 14.07
C LEU A 304 -8.24 -8.29 12.72
N GLY A 305 -7.96 -9.32 11.92
CA GLY A 305 -8.51 -9.47 10.58
C GLY A 305 -9.61 -10.51 10.50
N ASP A 306 -10.67 -10.17 9.76
CA ASP A 306 -11.68 -11.14 9.35
C ASP A 306 -11.15 -11.98 8.18
N LEU A 307 -11.32 -13.30 8.27
CA LEU A 307 -10.88 -14.26 7.25
C LEU A 307 -11.28 -13.82 5.83
N GLU A 308 -12.54 -13.43 5.62
CA GLU A 308 -13.04 -13.05 4.30
C GLU A 308 -12.43 -11.76 3.76
N ALA A 309 -11.95 -10.87 4.63
CA ALA A 309 -11.27 -9.64 4.24
C ALA A 309 -9.77 -9.85 3.98
N THR A 310 -9.15 -10.90 4.52
CA THR A 310 -7.70 -11.13 4.49
C THR A 310 -7.24 -12.26 3.57
N LYS A 311 -8.10 -12.83 2.72
CA LYS A 311 -7.75 -13.95 1.81
C LYS A 311 -6.51 -13.68 0.95
N ASN A 312 -6.36 -12.47 0.42
CA ASN A 312 -5.18 -12.11 -0.40
C ASN A 312 -3.88 -12.17 0.41
N ILE A 313 -3.94 -11.81 1.70
CA ILE A 313 -2.79 -11.88 2.61
C ILE A 313 -2.44 -13.34 2.88
N LEU A 314 -3.44 -14.19 3.13
CA LEU A 314 -3.22 -15.63 3.32
C LEU A 314 -2.56 -16.26 2.09
N GLN A 315 -3.10 -16.00 0.90
CA GLN A 315 -2.55 -16.49 -0.37
C GLN A 315 -1.10 -16.05 -0.59
N TYR A 316 -0.79 -14.77 -0.32
CA TYR A 316 0.57 -14.25 -0.44
C TYR A 316 1.57 -15.04 0.43
N TYR A 317 1.16 -15.43 1.64
CA TYR A 317 1.96 -16.22 2.58
C TYR A 317 1.86 -17.75 2.40
N GLY A 318 1.16 -18.22 1.36
CA GLY A 318 0.93 -19.66 1.14
C GLY A 318 0.02 -20.31 2.18
N LEU A 319 -0.76 -19.51 2.90
CA LEU A 319 -1.70 -19.96 3.92
C LEU A 319 -3.09 -20.19 3.30
N LYS A 320 -3.82 -21.14 3.88
CA LYS A 320 -5.17 -21.54 3.47
C LYS A 320 -6.21 -21.17 4.53
N ASP A 321 -7.46 -21.06 4.10
CA ASP A 321 -8.59 -20.70 4.97
C ASP A 321 -8.77 -21.69 6.13
N ASP A 322 -8.55 -22.99 5.88
CA ASP A 322 -8.66 -24.08 6.86
C ASP A 322 -7.55 -24.09 7.91
N GLN A 323 -6.54 -23.21 7.77
CA GLN A 323 -5.47 -23.02 8.75
C GLN A 323 -5.78 -21.89 9.75
N THR A 324 -6.94 -21.25 9.64
CA THR A 324 -7.42 -20.26 10.60
C THR A 324 -8.19 -20.91 11.77
N PRO A 325 -8.22 -20.30 12.97
CA PRO A 325 -7.59 -19.04 13.37
C PRO A 325 -6.06 -19.10 13.33
N LEU A 326 -5.42 -17.98 12.98
CA LEU A 326 -3.96 -17.90 12.95
C LEU A 326 -3.46 -16.55 13.43
N ILE A 327 -2.27 -16.55 14.02
CA ILE A 327 -1.56 -15.34 14.41
C ILE A 327 -0.25 -15.28 13.65
N TYR A 328 0.10 -14.09 13.18
CA TYR A 328 1.42 -13.85 12.61
C TYR A 328 2.02 -12.52 13.02
N ILE A 329 3.35 -12.52 13.12
CA ILE A 329 4.15 -11.36 13.49
C ILE A 329 5.11 -11.07 12.35
N GLN A 330 5.14 -9.82 11.91
CA GLN A 330 6.08 -9.31 10.92
C GLN A 330 6.97 -8.25 11.55
N GLN A 331 8.29 -8.50 11.50
CA GLN A 331 9.31 -7.55 11.89
C GLN A 331 9.71 -6.64 10.71
N ASN A 332 10.48 -5.59 11.01
CA ASN A 332 10.95 -4.61 10.03
C ASN A 332 12.05 -5.16 9.09
N ASP A 333 12.63 -6.32 9.40
CA ASP A 333 13.63 -7.02 8.59
C ASP A 333 13.01 -8.12 7.70
N ASP A 334 11.69 -8.05 7.48
CA ASP A 334 10.87 -9.03 6.77
C ASP A 334 10.82 -10.44 7.39
N GLN A 335 11.40 -10.65 8.58
CA GLN A 335 11.19 -11.89 9.31
C GLN A 335 9.74 -12.04 9.75
N LYS A 336 9.21 -13.25 9.54
CA LYS A 336 7.83 -13.60 9.81
C LYS A 336 7.78 -14.74 10.81
N TYR A 337 6.79 -14.71 11.69
CA TYR A 337 6.50 -15.79 12.63
C TYR A 337 5.02 -16.10 12.48
N ILE A 338 4.65 -17.34 12.18
CA ILE A 338 3.26 -17.72 11.92
C ILE A 338 2.90 -18.94 12.75
N LYS A 339 1.73 -18.89 13.40
CA LYS A 339 1.10 -20.01 14.08
C LYS A 339 -0.31 -20.20 13.53
N THR A 340 -0.49 -21.28 12.78
CA THR A 340 -1.78 -21.73 12.23
C THR A 340 -2.53 -22.61 13.23
N ASN A 341 -3.83 -22.81 12.98
CA ASN A 341 -4.71 -23.64 13.81
C ASN A 341 -4.61 -23.27 15.30
N LEU A 342 -4.58 -21.96 15.56
CA LEU A 342 -4.35 -21.39 16.88
C LEU A 342 -5.59 -21.62 17.75
N GLU A 343 -5.36 -22.03 18.99
CA GLU A 343 -6.38 -22.02 20.04
C GLU A 343 -6.29 -20.71 20.83
N ALA A 344 -7.42 -20.16 21.26
CA ALA A 344 -7.47 -18.85 21.91
C ALA A 344 -6.55 -18.76 23.14
N ASP A 345 -6.50 -19.80 23.98
CA ASP A 345 -5.65 -19.85 25.18
C ASP A 345 -4.14 -19.83 24.88
N HIS A 346 -3.74 -20.19 23.66
CA HIS A 346 -2.34 -20.21 23.26
C HIS A 346 -1.80 -18.86 22.78
N ILE A 347 -2.66 -17.87 22.50
CA ILE A 347 -2.25 -16.56 21.97
C ILE A 347 -1.20 -15.90 22.86
N ALA A 348 -1.48 -15.81 24.17
CA ALA A 348 -0.60 -15.12 25.12
C ALA A 348 0.75 -15.84 25.29
N THR A 349 0.74 -17.17 25.39
CA THR A 349 1.96 -17.98 25.52
C THR A 349 2.83 -17.86 24.28
N TRP A 350 2.24 -17.99 23.08
CA TRP A 350 2.97 -17.90 21.83
C TRP A 350 3.56 -16.50 21.60
N PHE A 351 2.79 -15.45 21.89
CA PHE A 351 3.28 -14.07 21.82
C PHE A 351 4.43 -13.82 22.81
N LYS A 352 4.36 -14.40 24.02
CA LYS A 352 5.46 -14.33 24.99
C LYS A 352 6.73 -15.02 24.49
N GLU A 353 6.61 -16.21 23.90
CA GLU A 353 7.75 -16.93 23.31
C GLU A 353 8.42 -16.12 22.20
N TYR A 354 7.62 -15.39 21.40
CA TYR A 354 8.15 -14.43 20.42
C TYR A 354 8.96 -13.33 21.10
N MET A 355 8.38 -12.67 22.11
CA MET A 355 9.06 -11.59 22.84
C MET A 355 10.35 -12.04 23.53
N GLU A 356 10.45 -13.32 23.87
CA GLU A 356 11.64 -13.95 24.46
C GLU A 356 12.65 -14.46 23.41
N GLY A 357 12.37 -14.30 22.11
CA GLY A 357 13.25 -14.72 21.02
C GLY A 357 13.33 -16.24 20.83
N LYS A 358 12.33 -16.99 21.30
CA LYS A 358 12.31 -18.47 21.27
C LYS A 358 11.71 -19.06 20.01
N LEU A 359 10.94 -18.27 19.26
CA LEU A 359 10.31 -18.75 18.03
C LEU A 359 11.31 -18.82 16.88
N LYS A 360 11.06 -19.75 15.96
CA LYS A 360 11.77 -19.81 14.68
C LYS A 360 10.99 -19.02 13.62
N PRO A 361 11.68 -18.35 12.68
CA PRO A 361 11.02 -17.74 11.53
C PRO A 361 10.20 -18.76 10.74
N TYR A 362 9.07 -18.31 10.22
CA TYR A 362 8.23 -19.05 9.29
C TYR A 362 8.91 -19.16 7.94
N ILE A 363 8.81 -20.34 7.34
CA ILE A 363 9.31 -20.65 6.01
C ILE A 363 8.07 -20.98 5.18
N LYS A 364 7.84 -20.24 4.09
CA LYS A 364 6.74 -20.52 3.17
C LYS A 364 6.98 -21.88 2.52
N SER A 365 6.05 -22.80 2.67
CA SER A 365 6.11 -24.12 2.03
C SER A 365 4.76 -24.50 1.46
N GLU A 366 4.77 -25.12 0.29
CA GLU A 366 3.65 -25.95 -0.13
C GLU A 366 3.54 -27.19 0.78
N PRO A 367 2.35 -27.82 0.87
CA PRO A 367 2.20 -29.09 1.57
C PRO A 367 3.12 -30.15 0.97
N ILE A 368 3.75 -30.96 1.83
CA ILE A 368 4.48 -32.14 1.38
C ILE A 368 3.50 -33.05 0.60
N PRO A 369 3.80 -33.42 -0.66
CA PRO A 369 2.90 -34.26 -1.45
C PRO A 369 2.62 -35.59 -0.75
N GLU A 370 1.34 -36.01 -0.69
CA GLU A 370 0.95 -37.30 -0.09
C GLU A 370 1.60 -38.49 -0.83
N VAL A 371 1.81 -38.34 -2.14
CA VAL A 371 2.47 -39.32 -3.00
C VAL A 371 3.58 -38.62 -3.79
N ASN A 372 4.81 -39.16 -3.70
CA ASN A 372 5.99 -38.62 -4.38
C ASN A 372 6.83 -39.76 -5.00
N ASN A 373 6.16 -40.66 -5.71
CA ASN A 373 6.74 -41.90 -6.23
C ASN A 373 7.34 -41.75 -7.63
N GLU A 374 6.94 -40.73 -8.39
CA GLU A 374 7.46 -40.45 -9.73
C GLU A 374 8.99 -40.25 -9.74
N PRO A 375 9.71 -40.59 -10.82
CA PRO A 375 11.17 -40.41 -10.89
C PRO A 375 11.61 -38.97 -10.64
N PHE A 376 10.84 -37.99 -11.13
CA PHE A 376 11.11 -36.57 -10.92
C PHE A 376 10.45 -36.09 -9.62
N LYS A 377 11.23 -36.09 -8.53
CA LYS A 377 10.73 -35.85 -7.18
C LYS A 377 10.31 -34.40 -6.97
N VAL A 378 9.18 -34.21 -6.28
CA VAL A 378 8.75 -32.88 -5.84
C VAL A 378 9.36 -32.58 -4.48
N VAL A 379 10.01 -31.43 -4.35
CA VAL A 379 10.58 -30.90 -3.10
C VAL A 379 9.86 -29.60 -2.77
N VAL A 380 9.43 -29.47 -1.52
CA VAL A 380 8.85 -28.24 -0.95
C VAL A 380 9.80 -27.73 0.13
N ALA A 381 9.60 -26.50 0.63
CA ALA A 381 10.52 -25.93 1.62
C ALA A 381 10.66 -26.82 2.87
N ASP A 382 9.55 -27.39 3.34
CA ASP A 382 9.52 -28.29 4.51
C ASP A 382 10.25 -29.62 4.28
N SER A 383 10.35 -30.11 3.04
CA SER A 383 11.05 -31.35 2.71
C SER A 383 12.46 -31.13 2.17
N LEU A 384 12.84 -29.89 1.86
CA LEU A 384 14.12 -29.52 1.24
C LEU A 384 15.32 -30.02 2.06
N ARG A 385 15.27 -29.85 3.39
CA ARG A 385 16.35 -30.29 4.28
C ARG A 385 16.57 -31.79 4.21
N ASP A 386 15.50 -32.58 4.21
CA ASP A 386 15.60 -34.03 4.27
C ASP A 386 15.86 -34.66 2.90
N MET A 387 15.22 -34.14 1.85
CA MET A 387 15.34 -34.67 0.48
C MET A 387 16.63 -34.24 -0.22
N VAL A 388 17.18 -33.07 0.12
CA VAL A 388 18.35 -32.51 -0.57
C VAL A 388 19.56 -32.52 0.36
N PHE A 389 19.52 -31.80 1.48
CA PHE A 389 20.70 -31.63 2.31
C PHE A 389 21.11 -32.91 3.07
N ASN A 390 20.15 -33.60 3.68
CA ASN A 390 20.40 -34.76 4.56
C ASN A 390 20.26 -36.12 3.87
N SER A 391 19.85 -36.17 2.59
CA SER A 391 19.52 -37.42 1.91
C SER A 391 20.72 -38.38 1.76
N ARG A 392 21.95 -37.87 1.89
CA ARG A 392 23.22 -38.56 1.56
C ARG A 392 23.27 -39.07 0.12
N LYS A 393 22.40 -38.54 -0.76
CA LYS A 393 22.36 -38.83 -2.19
C LYS A 393 22.96 -37.68 -2.98
N ASN A 394 23.24 -37.96 -4.24
CA ASN A 394 23.54 -36.98 -5.28
C ASN A 394 22.23 -36.43 -5.82
N VAL A 395 21.97 -35.14 -5.65
CA VAL A 395 20.67 -34.53 -5.95
C VAL A 395 20.84 -33.43 -6.98
N LEU A 396 20.20 -33.57 -8.14
CA LEU A 396 19.96 -32.45 -9.05
C LEU A 396 18.61 -31.83 -8.70
N LEU A 397 18.61 -30.56 -8.31
CA LEU A 397 17.42 -29.80 -7.95
C LEU A 397 17.16 -28.68 -8.96
N GLU A 398 16.00 -28.71 -9.61
CA GLU A 398 15.47 -27.61 -10.43
C GLU A 398 14.63 -26.65 -9.58
N PHE A 399 14.95 -25.37 -9.64
CA PHE A 399 14.11 -24.27 -9.20
C PHE A 399 13.33 -23.72 -10.40
N TYR A 400 12.01 -23.84 -10.37
CA TYR A 400 11.14 -23.43 -11.48
C TYR A 400 10.01 -22.48 -11.04
N ALA A 401 9.34 -21.91 -12.03
CA ALA A 401 8.08 -21.18 -11.85
C ALA A 401 7.01 -21.75 -12.81
N PRO A 402 5.76 -22.02 -12.36
CA PRO A 402 4.72 -22.66 -13.17
C PRO A 402 4.36 -21.90 -14.46
N TRP A 403 4.52 -20.57 -14.46
CA TRP A 403 4.21 -19.71 -15.60
C TRP A 403 5.39 -19.53 -16.56
N CYS A 404 6.60 -19.98 -16.21
CA CYS A 404 7.79 -19.76 -17.04
C CYS A 404 7.80 -20.69 -18.27
N GLY A 405 7.82 -20.10 -19.46
CA GLY A 405 7.87 -20.84 -20.73
C GLY A 405 9.15 -21.67 -20.90
N HIS A 406 10.28 -21.20 -20.38
CA HIS A 406 11.55 -21.95 -20.42
C HIS A 406 11.51 -23.20 -19.52
N CYS A 407 10.90 -23.12 -18.34
CA CYS A 407 10.70 -24.27 -17.46
C CYS A 407 9.78 -25.30 -18.12
N LYS A 408 8.65 -24.85 -18.69
CA LYS A 408 7.73 -25.74 -19.41
C LYS A 408 8.41 -26.47 -20.59
N LYS A 409 9.34 -25.81 -21.28
CA LYS A 409 10.13 -26.42 -22.36
C LYS A 409 11.18 -27.41 -21.85
N LEU A 410 11.74 -27.18 -20.67
CA LEU A 410 12.76 -28.04 -20.05
C LEU A 410 12.16 -29.27 -19.37
N ALA A 411 10.94 -29.16 -18.83
CA ALA A 411 10.31 -30.22 -18.04
C ALA A 411 10.33 -31.61 -18.71
N PRO A 412 9.98 -31.79 -20.00
CA PRO A 412 10.06 -33.11 -20.64
C PRO A 412 11.48 -33.69 -20.67
N THR A 413 12.50 -32.85 -20.85
CA THR A 413 13.90 -33.30 -20.81
C THR A 413 14.28 -33.77 -19.41
N LEU A 414 13.89 -33.04 -18.36
CA LEU A 414 14.17 -33.43 -16.98
C LEU A 414 13.37 -34.67 -16.55
N ASP A 415 12.16 -34.87 -17.06
CA ASP A 415 11.42 -36.12 -16.88
C ASP A 415 12.22 -37.31 -17.46
N GLU A 416 12.77 -37.17 -18.67
CA GLU A 416 13.62 -38.20 -19.27
C GLU A 416 14.94 -38.44 -18.53
N VAL A 417 15.56 -37.38 -18.00
CA VAL A 417 16.75 -37.50 -17.14
C VAL A 417 16.38 -38.25 -15.85
N ALA A 418 15.26 -37.90 -15.22
CA ALA A 418 14.78 -38.56 -14.02
C ALA A 418 14.53 -40.06 -14.24
N VAL A 419 13.88 -40.43 -15.34
CA VAL A 419 13.70 -41.84 -15.75
C VAL A 419 15.04 -42.54 -15.96
N SER A 420 16.04 -41.85 -16.54
CA SER A 420 17.38 -42.42 -16.76
C SER A 420 18.11 -42.78 -15.46
N PHE A 421 17.76 -42.15 -14.34
CA PHE A 421 18.33 -42.40 -13.01
C PHE A 421 17.36 -43.12 -12.05
N GLU A 422 16.17 -43.55 -12.49
CA GLU A 422 15.12 -44.07 -11.59
C GLU A 422 15.56 -45.31 -10.79
N ASN A 423 16.47 -46.11 -11.36
CA ASN A 423 17.01 -47.33 -10.77
C ASN A 423 18.39 -47.12 -10.12
N ASP A 424 18.93 -45.89 -10.12
CA ASP A 424 20.17 -45.55 -9.41
C ASP A 424 19.82 -45.11 -7.98
N PRO A 425 20.17 -45.90 -6.95
CA PRO A 425 19.79 -45.59 -5.57
C PRO A 425 20.46 -44.33 -5.02
N ASP A 426 21.55 -43.87 -5.65
CA ASP A 426 22.40 -42.78 -5.19
C ASP A 426 22.11 -41.44 -5.87
N VAL A 427 21.24 -41.41 -6.89
CA VAL A 427 20.91 -40.19 -7.63
C VAL A 427 19.43 -39.85 -7.46
N VAL A 428 19.13 -38.57 -7.24
CA VAL A 428 17.77 -38.04 -7.18
C VAL A 428 17.67 -36.85 -8.11
N ILE A 429 16.67 -36.85 -8.98
CA ILE A 429 16.29 -35.69 -9.78
C ILE A 429 15.03 -35.10 -9.13
N ALA A 430 15.10 -33.82 -8.78
CA ALA A 430 14.08 -33.15 -7.99
C ALA A 430 13.75 -31.76 -8.53
N LYS A 431 12.54 -31.27 -8.26
CA LYS A 431 12.07 -29.92 -8.58
C LYS A 431 11.43 -29.25 -7.38
N LEU A 432 11.58 -27.93 -7.31
CA LEU A 432 10.97 -27.06 -6.32
C LEU A 432 10.37 -25.84 -7.04
N ASP A 433 9.09 -25.55 -6.78
CA ASP A 433 8.45 -24.32 -7.22
C ASP A 433 8.95 -23.17 -6.34
N ALA A 434 9.85 -22.38 -6.90
CA ALA A 434 10.51 -21.27 -6.22
C ALA A 434 9.59 -20.05 -6.04
N THR A 435 8.38 -20.08 -6.60
CA THR A 435 7.37 -19.03 -6.39
C THR A 435 6.45 -19.35 -5.21
N ALA A 436 6.35 -20.63 -4.85
CA ALA A 436 5.47 -21.14 -3.81
C ALA A 436 6.21 -21.60 -2.54
N ASN A 437 7.55 -21.75 -2.60
CA ASN A 437 8.37 -22.25 -1.49
C ASN A 437 9.57 -21.33 -1.23
N ASP A 438 9.85 -21.05 0.04
CA ASP A 438 11.08 -20.39 0.48
C ASP A 438 12.26 -21.38 0.47
N PHE A 439 13.46 -20.87 0.23
CA PHE A 439 14.69 -21.66 0.21
C PHE A 439 15.89 -20.79 0.65
N PRO A 440 17.00 -21.39 1.10
CA PRO A 440 18.16 -20.65 1.61
C PRO A 440 18.88 -19.90 0.47
N ASN A 441 18.62 -18.59 0.35
CA ASN A 441 19.21 -17.71 -0.67
C ASN A 441 20.73 -17.50 -0.50
N ASP A 442 21.27 -17.79 0.68
CA ASP A 442 22.72 -17.84 0.93
C ASP A 442 23.38 -19.09 0.32
N THR A 443 22.58 -20.12 0.02
CA THR A 443 23.02 -21.37 -0.60
C THR A 443 22.67 -21.44 -2.09
N PHE A 444 21.47 -20.99 -2.47
CA PHE A 444 20.97 -21.05 -3.84
C PHE A 444 20.69 -19.64 -4.37
N ASP A 445 21.55 -19.15 -5.27
CA ASP A 445 21.39 -17.85 -5.93
C ASP A 445 20.44 -17.97 -7.14
N VAL A 446 19.13 -18.03 -6.87
CA VAL A 446 18.10 -18.19 -7.90
C VAL A 446 17.64 -16.82 -8.40
N ARG A 447 18.28 -16.34 -9.48
CA ARG A 447 17.95 -15.03 -10.10
C ARG A 447 16.98 -15.11 -11.27
N GLY A 448 16.62 -16.31 -11.69
CA GLY A 448 15.73 -16.55 -12.83
C GLY A 448 15.35 -18.02 -12.95
N PHE A 449 14.44 -18.33 -13.88
CA PHE A 449 13.88 -19.66 -14.03
C PHE A 449 14.08 -20.22 -15.45
N PRO A 450 14.42 -21.51 -15.61
CA PRO A 450 14.83 -22.43 -14.54
C PRO A 450 16.27 -22.17 -14.08
N THR A 451 16.54 -22.43 -12.80
CA THR A 451 17.90 -22.52 -12.23
C THR A 451 18.09 -23.92 -11.66
N MET A 452 19.23 -24.56 -11.91
CA MET A 452 19.49 -25.92 -11.43
C MET A 452 20.76 -25.96 -10.59
N TYR A 453 20.71 -26.70 -9.50
CA TYR A 453 21.85 -26.96 -8.63
C TYR A 453 22.03 -28.46 -8.43
N PHE A 454 23.28 -28.89 -8.35
CA PHE A 454 23.63 -30.25 -8.01
C PHE A 454 24.32 -30.28 -6.65
N LYS A 455 23.82 -31.13 -5.76
CA LYS A 455 24.37 -31.38 -4.43
C LYS A 455 24.90 -32.81 -4.40
N SER A 456 26.20 -32.99 -4.20
CA SER A 456 26.82 -34.32 -4.07
C SER A 456 26.47 -34.99 -2.73
N ALA A 457 26.64 -36.31 -2.62
CA ALA A 457 26.40 -37.05 -1.38
C ALA A 457 27.21 -36.48 -0.19
N SER A 458 28.45 -36.04 -0.44
CA SER A 458 29.40 -35.40 0.49
C SER A 458 29.05 -33.96 0.86
N GLY A 459 28.15 -33.32 0.11
CA GLY A 459 27.62 -31.99 0.43
C GLY A 459 28.14 -30.84 -0.44
N ASN A 460 28.93 -31.12 -1.49
CA ASN A 460 29.35 -30.09 -2.43
C ASN A 460 28.16 -29.63 -3.28
N ILE A 461 27.93 -28.32 -3.33
CA ILE A 461 26.84 -27.71 -4.10
C ILE A 461 27.44 -26.94 -5.26
N VAL A 462 27.00 -27.24 -6.48
CA VAL A 462 27.48 -26.60 -7.72
C VAL A 462 26.27 -26.22 -8.57
N GLN A 463 26.24 -24.97 -9.04
CA GLN A 463 25.23 -24.53 -10.00
C GLN A 463 25.49 -25.17 -11.36
N TYR A 464 24.42 -25.62 -12.02
CA TYR A 464 24.52 -26.12 -13.38
C TYR A 464 24.35 -24.98 -14.40
N GLU A 465 25.39 -24.77 -15.20
CA GLU A 465 25.45 -23.73 -16.24
C GLU A 465 25.57 -24.31 -17.67
N GLY A 466 25.42 -25.64 -17.80
CA GLY A 466 25.50 -26.35 -19.07
C GLY A 466 24.31 -26.15 -19.99
N ASP A 467 24.32 -26.85 -21.12
CA ASP A 467 23.23 -26.78 -22.09
C ASP A 467 22.04 -27.65 -21.68
N ARG A 468 20.82 -27.22 -21.96
CA ARG A 468 19.62 -27.90 -21.44
C ARG A 468 19.24 -29.17 -22.21
N SER A 469 20.19 -29.87 -22.83
CA SER A 469 19.99 -31.19 -23.44
C SER A 469 19.99 -32.30 -22.39
N LYS A 470 19.40 -33.44 -22.72
CA LYS A 470 19.39 -34.60 -21.83
C LYS A 470 20.81 -35.12 -21.59
N GLU A 471 21.61 -35.17 -22.65
CA GLU A 471 22.96 -35.72 -22.66
C GLU A 471 23.89 -34.88 -21.76
N ASP A 472 23.87 -33.55 -21.90
CA ASP A 472 24.72 -32.67 -21.09
C ASP A 472 24.36 -32.71 -19.60
N ILE A 473 23.07 -32.78 -19.27
CA ILE A 473 22.60 -32.91 -17.88
C ILE A 473 23.07 -34.25 -17.28
N ILE A 474 22.94 -35.35 -18.02
CA ILE A 474 23.40 -36.68 -17.56
C ILE A 474 24.91 -36.68 -17.37
N ASP A 475 25.68 -36.16 -18.33
CA ASP A 475 27.14 -36.08 -18.25
C ASP A 475 27.60 -35.23 -17.07
N PHE A 476 26.91 -34.10 -16.81
CA PHE A 476 27.16 -33.28 -15.65
C PHE A 476 26.91 -34.03 -14.33
N ILE A 477 25.79 -34.75 -14.21
CA ILE A 477 25.50 -35.57 -13.01
C ILE A 477 26.59 -36.63 -12.83
N GLN A 478 26.97 -37.36 -13.88
CA GLN A 478 27.98 -38.41 -13.81
C GLN A 478 29.37 -37.87 -13.46
N LYS A 479 29.69 -36.66 -13.92
CA LYS A 479 30.96 -35.99 -13.62
C LYS A 479 31.05 -35.51 -12.17
N ASN A 480 29.94 -35.06 -11.59
CA ASN A 480 29.94 -34.42 -10.28
C ASN A 480 29.44 -35.33 -9.14
N ARG A 481 28.84 -36.50 -9.45
CA ARG A 481 28.39 -37.45 -8.41
C ARG A 481 29.56 -38.02 -7.62
N ASP A 482 29.32 -38.20 -6.33
CA ASP A 482 30.16 -39.07 -5.53
C ASP A 482 29.88 -40.52 -5.91
N LYS A 483 30.96 -41.28 -6.12
CA LYS A 483 30.89 -42.72 -6.37
C LYS A 483 30.94 -43.43 -5.01
N THR A 484 29.83 -44.02 -4.61
CA THR A 484 29.73 -44.90 -3.45
C THR A 484 30.57 -46.16 -3.70
N GLY A 485 31.75 -46.27 -3.06
CA GLY A 485 32.58 -47.47 -3.21
C GLY A 485 34.09 -47.38 -2.96
N VAL A 486 34.66 -46.26 -2.48
CA VAL A 486 36.05 -46.24 -1.98
C VAL A 486 36.07 -45.51 -0.65
N SER A 487 36.29 -46.25 0.45
CA SER A 487 36.70 -45.63 1.70
C SER A 487 37.99 -44.87 1.43
N SER A 488 38.01 -43.56 1.67
CA SER A 488 39.26 -42.82 1.71
C SER A 488 40.10 -43.40 2.85
N SER A 489 41.09 -44.20 2.47
CA SER A 489 42.20 -44.55 3.34
C SER A 489 42.79 -43.26 3.88
N VAL A 490 42.79 -43.14 5.20
CA VAL A 490 43.52 -42.12 5.96
C VAL A 490 44.97 -42.10 5.46
N GLU A 491 45.38 -41.01 4.82
CA GLU A 491 46.80 -40.70 4.62
C GLU A 491 47.40 -40.44 6.00
N SER A 492 48.17 -41.41 6.50
CA SER A 492 49.06 -41.22 7.62
C SER A 492 50.15 -40.23 7.23
N ALA A 493 50.21 -39.09 7.92
CA ALA A 493 51.31 -38.13 7.81
C ALA A 493 52.66 -38.80 8.14
N PRO A 494 53.75 -38.45 7.44
CA PRO A 494 55.07 -38.94 7.78
C PRO A 494 55.56 -38.26 9.07
N ALA A 495 56.12 -39.07 9.97
CA ALA A 495 56.77 -38.63 11.18
C ALA A 495 57.87 -37.59 10.85
N LYS A 496 57.80 -36.43 11.51
CA LYS A 496 58.94 -35.53 11.62
C LYS A 496 59.90 -36.11 12.66
N ASP A 497 61.09 -36.46 12.20
CA ASP A 497 62.29 -36.47 13.03
C ASP A 497 62.57 -35.03 13.47
N GLU A 498 62.59 -34.79 14.79
CA GLU A 498 63.28 -33.64 15.38
C GLU A 498 64.37 -34.15 16.31
N LEU A 499 65.59 -33.70 16.00
CA LEU A 499 66.75 -33.61 16.89
C LEU A 499 66.79 -32.19 17.45
#